data_AF-A0AAE0RNH0-F1
#
_entry.id   AF-A0AAE0RNH0-F1
#
_cell.length_a   1.000
_cell.length_b   1.000
_cell.length_c   1.000
_cell.angle_alpha   90.00
_cell.angle_beta   90.00
_cell.angle_gamma   90.00
#
_symmetry.space_group_name_H-M   'P 1'
#
loop_
_entity.id
_entity.type
_entity.pdbx_description
1 polymer ?
#
loop_
_entity_poly.entity_id
_entity_poly.type
_entity_poly.pdbx_seq_one_letter_code
_entity_poly.pdbx_strand_id
1 'polypeptide(L)'
;MSYLQTKVLSHAQRVRKLYKEALREIYAHYHERAHVRYWCVMLRAKFDEHKNEPDMRKAKQLLLEGERKLQENRHPFPFKFPHSPGGVAYGRHPPTPDWILDTWHPLEKAQYPEYFARRDVRKREFIERWEKKYGKSEDTHHH
;
A
#
# COMPACT_ATOMS: atom_id res chain seq x y z
N MET A 1 4.38 7.83 0.33
CA MET A 1 4.64 6.52 1.00
C MET A 1 6.15 6.37 1.10
N SER A 2 6.69 6.18 2.30
CA SER A 2 8.12 5.89 2.46
C SER A 2 8.41 4.48 1.92
N TYR A 3 9.24 4.36 0.89
CA TYR A 3 9.71 3.06 0.38
C TYR A 3 10.71 2.37 1.33
N LEU A 4 11.10 3.04 2.41
CA LEU A 4 11.97 2.50 3.45
C LEU A 4 11.24 1.39 4.22
N GLN A 5 11.78 0.17 4.16
CA GLN A 5 11.38 -0.93 5.04
C GLN A 5 11.81 -0.58 6.46
N THR A 6 10.88 -0.07 7.27
CA THR A 6 11.17 0.33 8.66
C THR A 6 11.27 -0.85 9.62
N LYS A 7 10.79 -2.04 9.23
CA LYS A 7 10.79 -3.27 10.04
C LYS A 7 11.00 -4.52 9.19
N VAL A 8 11.68 -5.52 9.75
CA VAL A 8 11.80 -6.85 9.15
C VAL A 8 10.47 -7.59 9.25
N LEU A 9 10.05 -8.27 8.17
CA LEU A 9 8.82 -9.05 8.15
C LEU A 9 8.96 -10.32 8.99
N SER A 10 7.98 -10.56 9.87
CA SER A 10 7.91 -11.81 10.63
C SER A 10 7.56 -12.99 9.73
N HIS A 11 7.90 -14.21 10.17
CA HIS A 11 7.55 -15.44 9.45
C HIS A 11 6.05 -15.50 9.13
N ALA A 12 5.19 -15.21 10.11
CA ALA A 12 3.74 -15.20 9.92
C ALA A 12 3.26 -14.16 8.89
N GLN A 13 3.90 -12.99 8.81
CA GLN A 13 3.60 -11.99 7.78
C GLN A 13 3.99 -12.49 6.38
N ARG A 14 5.14 -13.16 6.25
CA ARG A 14 5.57 -13.76 4.99
C ARG A 14 4.62 -14.86 4.52
N VAL A 15 4.21 -15.77 5.41
CA VAL A 15 3.21 -16.81 5.11
C VAL A 15 1.90 -16.19 4.60
N ARG A 16 1.39 -15.15 5.28
CA ARG A 16 0.15 -14.46 4.87
C ARG A 16 0.30 -13.75 3.53
N LYS A 17 1.48 -13.18 3.24
CA LYS A 17 1.78 -12.56 1.94
C LYS A 17 1.78 -13.62 0.84
N LEU A 18 2.48 -14.73 1.04
CA LEU A 18 2.47 -15.88 0.12
C LEU A 18 1.05 -16.38 -0.14
N TYR A 19 0.24 -16.59 0.91
CA TYR A 19 -1.14 -17.02 0.77
C TYR A 19 -1.97 -16.03 -0.06
N LYS A 20 -1.85 -14.73 0.22
CA LYS A 20 -2.55 -13.68 -0.53
C LYS A 20 -2.13 -13.67 -2.00
N GLU A 21 -0.84 -13.81 -2.28
CA GLU A 21 -0.31 -13.83 -3.65
C GLU A 21 -0.78 -15.08 -4.41
N ALA A 22 -0.71 -16.26 -3.78
CA ALA A 22 -1.20 -17.51 -4.36
C ALA A 22 -2.70 -17.45 -4.71
N LEU A 23 -3.52 -16.83 -3.84
CA LEU A 23 -4.92 -16.58 -4.17
C LEU A 23 -5.05 -15.69 -5.42
N ARG A 24 -4.27 -14.60 -5.52
CA ARG A 24 -4.32 -13.69 -6.68
C ARG A 24 -3.94 -14.39 -7.98
N GLU A 25 -2.99 -15.31 -7.94
CA GLU A 25 -2.64 -16.14 -9.10
C GLU A 25 -3.79 -17.08 -9.49
N ILE A 26 -4.49 -17.69 -8.53
CA ILE A 26 -5.70 -18.49 -8.83
C ILE A 26 -6.75 -17.64 -9.56
N TYR A 27 -6.99 -16.40 -9.12
CA TYR A 27 -7.90 -15.48 -9.81
C TYR A 27 -7.42 -15.08 -11.21
N ALA A 28 -6.11 -15.13 -11.49
CA ALA A 28 -5.56 -14.82 -12.80
C ALA A 28 -5.68 -16.00 -13.77
N HIS A 29 -5.51 -17.23 -13.27
CA HIS A 29 -5.57 -18.47 -14.07
C HIS A 29 -7.01 -18.94 -14.38
N TYR A 30 -7.96 -18.70 -13.48
CA TYR A 30 -9.34 -19.16 -13.65
C TYR A 30 -10.31 -17.98 -13.78
N HIS A 31 -11.14 -18.01 -14.81
CA HIS A 31 -12.15 -16.97 -15.06
C HIS A 31 -13.47 -17.23 -14.32
N GLU A 32 -13.88 -18.50 -14.20
CA GLU A 32 -15.16 -18.87 -13.61
C GLU A 32 -15.10 -18.88 -12.08
N ARG A 33 -16.09 -18.25 -11.43
CA ARG A 33 -16.11 -18.08 -9.97
C ARG A 33 -16.18 -19.41 -9.21
N ALA A 34 -16.87 -20.41 -9.76
CA ALA A 34 -16.99 -21.73 -9.14
C ALA A 34 -15.62 -22.43 -9.08
N HIS A 35 -14.88 -22.46 -10.20
CA HIS A 35 -13.52 -22.98 -10.26
C HIS A 35 -12.57 -22.23 -9.34
N VAL A 36 -12.60 -20.89 -9.37
CA VAL A 36 -11.78 -20.07 -8.46
C VAL A 36 -12.06 -20.43 -7.00
N ARG A 37 -13.33 -20.55 -6.61
CA ARG A 37 -13.71 -20.91 -5.24
C ARG A 37 -13.18 -22.30 -4.86
N TYR A 38 -13.34 -23.29 -5.72
CA TYR A 38 -12.82 -24.64 -5.50
C TYR A 38 -11.32 -24.62 -5.24
N TRP A 39 -10.53 -24.00 -6.12
CA TRP A 39 -9.08 -23.92 -5.96
C TRP A 39 -8.65 -23.10 -4.75
N CYS A 40 -9.37 -22.04 -4.39
CA CYS A 40 -9.10 -21.26 -3.17
C CYS A 40 -9.28 -22.11 -1.91
N VAL A 41 -10.30 -22.96 -1.86
CA VAL A 41 -10.55 -23.88 -0.74
C VAL A 41 -9.46 -24.95 -0.67
N MET A 42 -9.11 -25.55 -1.81
CA MET A 42 -8.02 -26.52 -1.87
C MET A 42 -6.67 -25.92 -1.45
N LEU A 43 -6.39 -24.68 -1.86
CA LEU A 43 -5.20 -23.95 -1.40
C LEU A 43 -5.25 -23.73 0.11
N ARG A 44 -6.41 -23.33 0.64
CA ARG A 44 -6.56 -23.10 2.09
C ARG A 44 -6.32 -24.37 2.90
N ALA A 45 -6.86 -25.50 2.46
CA ALA A 45 -6.63 -26.79 3.12
C ALA A 45 -5.12 -27.11 3.24
N LYS A 46 -4.35 -26.93 2.16
CA LYS A 46 -2.89 -27.12 2.17
C LYS A 46 -2.14 -26.23 3.16
N PHE A 47 -2.59 -24.99 3.33
CA PHE A 47 -2.00 -24.09 4.34
C PHE A 47 -2.41 -24.50 5.76
N ASP A 48 -3.65 -24.97 5.95
CA ASP A 48 -4.15 -25.39 7.25
C ASP A 48 -3.50 -26.70 7.72
N GLU A 49 -3.11 -27.62 6.82
CA GLU A 49 -2.35 -28.84 7.11
C GLU A 49 -1.06 -28.57 7.91
N HIS A 50 -0.35 -27.49 7.59
CA HIS A 50 0.93 -27.12 8.22
C HIS A 50 0.82 -25.92 9.16
N LYS A 51 -0.40 -25.53 9.57
CA LYS A 51 -0.64 -24.34 10.39
C LYS A 51 0.00 -24.42 11.78
N ASN A 52 0.03 -25.63 12.37
CA ASN A 52 0.49 -25.89 13.73
C ASN A 52 1.88 -26.57 13.75
N GLU A 53 2.73 -26.32 12.76
CA GLU A 53 4.08 -26.89 12.73
C GLU A 53 4.97 -26.24 13.82
N PRO A 54 5.47 -27.01 14.81
CA PRO A 54 6.29 -26.46 15.89
C PRO A 54 7.73 -26.18 15.47
N ASP A 55 8.27 -26.91 14.49
CA ASP A 55 9.65 -26.71 14.03
C ASP A 55 9.75 -25.53 13.05
N MET A 56 10.38 -24.45 13.50
CA MET A 56 10.63 -23.26 12.69
C MET A 56 11.56 -23.50 11.50
N ARG A 57 12.45 -24.49 11.53
CA ARG A 57 13.32 -24.82 10.39
C ARG A 57 12.48 -25.40 9.26
N LYS A 58 11.64 -26.38 9.58
CA LYS A 58 10.67 -26.98 8.66
C LYS A 58 9.66 -25.95 8.15
N ALA A 59 9.12 -25.10 9.02
CA ALA A 59 8.19 -24.03 8.61
C ALA A 59 8.83 -23.07 7.58
N LYS A 60 10.10 -22.71 7.78
CA LYS A 60 10.85 -21.88 6.82
C LYS A 60 11.10 -22.62 5.49
N GLN A 61 11.41 -23.91 5.52
CA GLN A 61 11.57 -24.72 4.31
C GLN A 61 10.27 -24.78 3.51
N LEU A 62 9.14 -25.07 4.17
CA LEU A 62 7.81 -25.09 3.55
C LEU A 62 7.46 -23.74 2.90
N LEU A 63 7.81 -22.64 3.57
CA LEU A 63 7.60 -21.31 3.02
C LEU A 63 8.45 -21.07 1.75
N LEU A 64 9.72 -21.47 1.75
CA LEU A 64 10.59 -21.33 0.57
C LEU A 64 10.11 -22.19 -0.60
N GLU A 65 9.67 -23.42 -0.33
CA GLU A 65 9.08 -24.30 -1.35
C GLU A 65 7.78 -23.73 -1.91
N GLY A 66 6.94 -23.15 -1.05
CA GLY A 66 5.73 -22.45 -1.45
C GLY A 66 6.01 -21.21 -2.32
N GLU A 67 7.00 -20.41 -1.95
CA GLU A 67 7.47 -19.25 -2.73
C GLU A 67 8.00 -19.71 -4.11
N ARG A 68 8.80 -20.79 -4.16
CA ARG A 68 9.29 -21.37 -5.43
C ARG A 68 8.14 -21.85 -6.31
N LYS A 69 7.22 -22.62 -5.75
CA LYS A 69 6.06 -23.15 -6.49
C LYS A 69 5.17 -22.03 -7.02
N LEU A 70 4.97 -20.96 -6.25
CA LEU A 70 4.22 -19.80 -6.70
C LEU A 70 4.92 -19.11 -7.88
N GLN A 71 6.24 -19.00 -7.84
CA GLN A 71 7.02 -18.38 -8.90
C GLN A 71 6.98 -19.21 -10.20
N GLU A 72 7.09 -20.53 -10.11
CA GLU A 72 6.98 -21.45 -11.25
C GLU A 72 5.60 -21.41 -11.92
N ASN A 73 4.53 -21.26 -11.13
CA ASN A 73 3.15 -21.25 -11.62
C ASN A 73 2.58 -19.83 -11.83
N ARG A 74 3.42 -18.81 -11.86
CA ARG A 74 2.96 -17.42 -11.99
C ARG A 74 2.32 -17.20 -13.37
N HIS A 75 1.14 -16.57 -13.39
CA HIS A 75 0.47 -16.22 -14.63
C HIS A 75 1.29 -15.16 -15.40
N PRO A 76 1.47 -15.29 -16.74
CA PRO A 76 2.23 -14.30 -17.52
C PRO A 76 1.67 -12.88 -17.41
N PHE A 77 0.35 -12.76 -17.25
CA PHE A 77 -0.36 -11.48 -17.10
C PHE A 77 -1.15 -11.45 -15.78
N PRO A 78 -0.50 -11.17 -14.65
CA PRO A 78 -1.17 -11.24 -13.35
C PRO A 78 -2.27 -10.18 -13.24
N PHE A 79 -3.39 -10.54 -12.62
CA PHE A 79 -4.47 -9.59 -12.38
C PHE A 79 -4.03 -8.46 -11.42
N LYS A 80 -4.20 -7.21 -11.86
CA LYS A 80 -3.98 -6.00 -11.05
C LYS A 80 -5.25 -5.18 -11.00
N PHE A 81 -5.56 -4.65 -9.82
CA PHE A 81 -6.67 -3.72 -9.68
C PHE A 81 -6.36 -2.40 -10.41
N PRO A 82 -7.36 -1.73 -11.00
CA PRO A 82 -7.13 -0.55 -11.83
C PRO A 82 -6.21 0.50 -11.19
N HIS A 83 -6.47 0.88 -9.94
CA HIS A 83 -5.71 1.92 -9.23
C HIS A 83 -4.54 1.39 -8.40
N SER A 84 -4.29 0.08 -8.40
CA SER A 84 -3.11 -0.49 -7.72
C SER A 84 -1.86 -0.28 -8.57
N PRO A 85 -0.64 -0.25 -7.99
CA PRO A 85 0.59 -0.18 -8.76
C PRO A 85 0.64 -1.25 -9.86
N GLY A 86 0.88 -0.83 -11.10
CA GLY A 86 0.87 -1.70 -12.29
C GLY A 86 -0.53 -1.99 -12.86
N GLY A 87 -1.59 -1.38 -12.33
CA GLY A 87 -2.94 -1.43 -12.90
C GLY A 87 -3.16 -0.36 -13.98
N VAL A 88 -4.19 -0.57 -14.82
CA VAL A 88 -4.52 0.28 -15.99
C VAL A 88 -4.91 1.73 -15.66
N ALA A 89 -5.26 2.02 -14.41
CA ALA A 89 -5.65 3.34 -13.94
C ALA A 89 -4.72 3.86 -12.83
N TYR A 90 -3.56 3.24 -12.66
CA TYR A 90 -2.57 3.66 -11.67
C TYR A 90 -2.02 5.03 -12.04
N GLY A 91 -2.12 5.99 -11.11
CA GLY A 91 -1.63 7.35 -11.36
C GLY A 91 -2.42 8.14 -12.41
N ARG A 92 -3.61 7.68 -12.82
CA ARG A 92 -4.45 8.38 -13.82
C ARG A 92 -4.75 9.83 -13.42
N HIS A 93 -4.94 10.08 -12.13
CA HIS A 93 -5.15 11.41 -11.56
C HIS A 93 -4.12 11.64 -10.45
N PRO A 94 -2.96 12.23 -10.75
CA PRO A 94 -1.99 12.57 -9.73
C PRO A 94 -2.56 13.68 -8.84
N PRO A 95 -2.44 13.60 -7.51
CA PRO A 95 -2.88 14.67 -6.63
C PRO A 95 -2.01 15.92 -6.85
N THR A 96 -2.65 17.06 -7.09
CA THR A 96 -1.97 18.36 -7.12
C THR A 96 -1.59 18.77 -5.70
N PRO A 97 -0.35 19.22 -5.44
CA PRO A 97 0.03 19.67 -4.11
C PRO A 97 -0.72 20.93 -3.69
N ASP A 98 -1.11 20.99 -2.41
CA ASP A 98 -1.95 22.08 -1.86
C ASP A 98 -1.30 23.47 -1.97
N TRP A 99 0.03 23.55 -1.88
CA TRP A 99 0.77 24.82 -1.94
C TRP A 99 0.62 25.55 -3.28
N ILE A 100 0.14 24.89 -4.35
CA ILE A 100 -0.17 25.55 -5.62
C ILE A 100 -1.24 26.65 -5.42
N LEU A 101 -2.18 26.47 -4.49
CA LEU A 101 -3.19 27.47 -4.22
C LEU A 101 -2.63 28.76 -3.61
N ASP A 102 -1.42 28.70 -3.05
CA ASP A 102 -0.74 29.90 -2.55
C ASP A 102 -0.25 30.80 -3.70
N THR A 103 0.03 30.24 -4.88
CA THR A 103 0.54 30.98 -6.04
C THR A 103 -0.55 31.69 -6.85
N TRP A 104 -1.82 31.49 -6.53
CA TRP A 104 -2.95 32.10 -7.24
C TRP A 104 -2.96 33.63 -7.09
N HIS A 105 -3.41 34.33 -8.14
CA HIS A 105 -3.53 35.78 -8.11
C HIS A 105 -4.64 36.21 -7.11
N PRO A 106 -4.52 37.33 -6.40
CA PRO A 106 -5.54 37.77 -5.43
C PRO A 106 -6.96 37.85 -5.99
N LEU A 107 -7.12 38.22 -7.27
CA LEU A 107 -8.44 38.23 -7.93
C LEU A 107 -9.04 36.83 -8.09
N GLU A 108 -8.23 35.81 -8.37
CA GLU A 108 -8.67 34.41 -8.46
C GLU A 108 -9.03 33.88 -7.07
N LYS A 109 -8.29 34.29 -6.04
CA LYS A 109 -8.61 33.95 -4.64
C LYS A 109 -9.91 34.61 -4.18
N ALA A 110 -10.14 35.86 -4.58
CA ALA A 110 -11.34 36.63 -4.26
C ALA A 110 -12.62 36.00 -4.82
N GLN A 111 -12.53 35.15 -5.85
CA GLN A 111 -13.65 34.36 -6.35
C GLN A 111 -14.15 33.31 -5.33
N TYR A 112 -13.29 32.85 -4.41
CA TYR A 112 -13.59 31.81 -3.43
C TYR A 112 -13.30 32.24 -1.99
N PRO A 113 -13.94 33.32 -1.49
CA PRO A 113 -13.54 33.98 -0.24
C PRO A 113 -13.65 33.06 0.99
N GLU A 114 -14.74 32.29 1.11
CA GLU A 114 -14.94 31.37 2.24
C GLU A 114 -13.92 30.23 2.26
N TYR A 115 -13.54 29.73 1.08
CA TYR A 115 -12.57 28.65 0.95
C TYR A 115 -11.19 29.10 1.44
N PHE A 116 -10.71 30.25 0.95
CA PHE A 116 -9.40 30.78 1.34
C PHE A 116 -9.36 31.20 2.81
N ALA A 117 -10.43 31.81 3.35
CA ALA A 117 -10.52 32.13 4.77
C ALA A 117 -10.40 30.87 5.66
N ARG A 118 -11.10 29.79 5.31
CA ARG A 118 -10.98 28.50 6.02
C ARG A 118 -9.60 27.87 5.86
N ARG A 119 -8.97 28.03 4.70
CA ARG A 119 -7.62 27.50 4.43
C ARG A 119 -6.57 28.19 5.30
N ASP A 120 -6.66 29.50 5.48
CA ASP A 120 -5.71 30.26 6.31
C ASP A 120 -5.79 29.85 7.79
N VAL A 121 -6.99 29.58 8.30
CA VAL A 121 -7.16 28.97 9.63
C VAL A 121 -6.41 27.64 9.72
N ARG A 122 -6.62 26.74 8.77
CA ARG A 122 -5.95 25.41 8.75
C ARG A 122 -4.44 25.49 8.61
N LYS A 123 -3.91 26.47 7.86
CA LYS A 123 -2.46 26.70 7.75
C LYS A 123 -1.86 27.10 9.09
N ARG A 124 -2.52 28.00 9.84
CA ARG A 124 -2.10 28.37 11.20
C ARG A 124 -2.13 27.17 12.15
N GLU A 125 -3.23 26.41 12.17
CA GLU A 125 -3.35 25.19 12.97
C GLU A 125 -2.28 24.13 12.62
N PHE A 126 -1.87 24.07 11.35
CA PHE A 126 -0.79 23.17 10.92
C PHE A 126 0.56 23.60 11.50
N ILE A 127 0.89 24.89 11.41
CA ILE A 127 2.13 25.45 11.97
C ILE A 127 2.16 25.26 13.50
N GLU A 128 1.08 25.59 14.20
CA GLU A 128 0.98 25.39 15.66
C GLU A 128 1.19 23.92 16.06
N ARG A 129 0.58 22.97 15.34
CA ARG A 129 0.77 21.53 15.57
C ARG A 129 2.20 21.08 15.27
N TRP A 130 2.83 21.66 14.25
CA TRP A 130 4.21 21.38 13.89
C TRP A 130 5.17 21.84 14.99
N GLU A 131 5.06 23.11 15.40
CA GLU A 131 5.87 23.70 16.48
C GLU A 131 5.69 22.95 17.79
N LYS A 132 4.46 22.54 18.13
CA LYS A 132 4.19 21.74 19.32
C LYS A 132 4.88 20.37 19.29
N LYS A 133 4.96 19.74 18.11
CA LYS A 133 5.49 18.37 17.97
C LYS A 133 7.01 18.34 17.85
N TYR A 134 7.60 19.30 17.15
CA TYR A 134 9.01 19.30 16.77
C TYR A 134 9.82 20.45 17.38
N GLY A 135 9.17 21.37 18.10
CA GLY A 135 9.77 22.63 18.52
C GLY A 135 9.70 23.68 17.41
N LYS A 136 10.02 24.93 17.76
CA LYS A 136 10.27 25.96 16.75
C LYS A 136 11.56 25.63 16.03
N SER A 137 11.58 25.80 14.71
CA SER A 137 12.83 25.73 13.95
C SER A 137 13.79 26.80 14.49
N GLU A 138 15.05 26.46 14.69
CA GLU A 138 16.07 27.47 14.95
C GLU A 138 16.17 28.36 13.70
N ASP A 139 15.95 29.66 13.85
CA ASP A 139 16.15 30.63 12.78
C ASP A 139 17.65 30.76 12.49
N THR A 140 18.21 29.85 11.70
CA THR A 140 19.50 30.08 11.05
C THR A 140 19.29 31.03 9.88
N HIS A 141 19.13 32.32 10.21
CA HIS A 141 19.34 33.41 9.26
C HIS A 141 20.80 33.35 8.79
N HIS A 142 21.06 32.58 7.73
CA HIS A 142 22.27 32.74 6.95
C HIS A 142 22.10 34.03 6.15
N HIS A 143 22.72 35.09 6.67
CA HIS A 143 23.01 36.32 5.94
C HIS A 143 23.93 36.06 4.75
#